data_AF-A0A661SCA2-F1
#
_entry.id   AF-A0A661SCA2-F1
#
_cell.length_a   1.000
_cell.length_b   1.000
_cell.length_c   1.000
_cell.angle_alpha   90.00
_cell.angle_beta   90.00
_cell.angle_gamma   90.00
#
_symmetry.space_group_name_H-M   'P 1'
#
loop_
_entity.id
_entity.type
_entity.pdbx_description
1 polymer ?
#
loop_
_entity_poly.entity_id
_entity_poly.type
_entity_poly.pdbx_seq_one_letter_code
_entity_poly.pdbx_strand_id
1 'polypeptide(L)'
;MQPNQNLYCKILISTDVSEDVLLKKVASITSGRIDQWTVVTEWSEIDVVSNDDFNETKSGEVPDGFLFYPYYIDMEPDKDVFCEKYISEVGSLLKGLWEQGWKAVAACDFEHELPEKGGYRAPDLNHSLKSSVIGSEEERQIPEDHSDTNTGKKAFLVDELLAGRLTEIAESKQTPPEALIELWLKEKILEAQA
;
A
#
# COMPACT_ATOMS: atom_id res chain seq x y z
N MET A 1 -12.45 23.03 24.76
CA MET A 1 -11.75 23.35 23.50
C MET A 1 -10.30 22.96 23.69
N GLN A 2 -9.86 21.89 23.03
CA GLN A 2 -8.43 21.62 22.96
C GLN A 2 -7.80 22.67 22.02
N PRO A 3 -6.66 23.27 22.38
CA PRO A 3 -6.07 24.35 21.61
C PRO A 3 -5.39 23.81 20.35
N ASN A 4 -5.75 24.40 19.20
CA ASN A 4 -4.91 24.48 17.99
C ASN A 4 -4.28 23.16 17.49
N GLN A 5 -5.07 22.12 17.27
CA GLN A 5 -4.62 21.02 16.42
C GLN A 5 -4.56 21.53 14.98
N ASN A 6 -3.36 21.60 14.40
CA ASN A 6 -3.21 21.77 12.97
C ASN A 6 -3.67 20.47 12.31
N LEU A 7 -4.87 20.48 11.74
CA LEU A 7 -5.45 19.30 11.08
C LEU A 7 -5.12 19.23 9.58
N TYR A 8 -4.22 20.09 9.11
CA TYR A 8 -3.63 19.95 7.79
C TYR A 8 -3.10 18.53 7.58
N CYS A 9 -3.44 17.91 6.46
CA CYS A 9 -2.97 16.58 6.12
C CYS A 9 -2.52 16.52 4.66
N LYS A 10 -1.31 16.00 4.46
CA LYS A 10 -0.81 15.65 3.13
C LYS A 10 -0.73 14.14 2.99
N ILE A 11 -1.22 13.58 1.89
CA ILE A 11 -1.07 12.15 1.58
C ILE A 11 -0.26 12.01 0.29
N LEU A 12 0.93 11.41 0.36
CA LEU A 12 1.80 11.18 -0.78
C LEU A 12 1.43 9.85 -1.43
N ILE A 13 1.25 9.82 -2.76
CA ILE A 13 0.65 8.69 -3.47
C ILE A 13 1.51 8.26 -4.66
N SER A 14 1.86 6.97 -4.69
CA SER A 14 2.44 6.30 -5.85
C SER A 14 1.41 5.38 -6.50
N THR A 15 1.14 5.68 -7.76
CA THR A 15 0.21 4.97 -8.64
C THR A 15 0.69 5.06 -10.08
N ASP A 16 0.26 4.14 -10.92
CA ASP A 16 0.50 4.10 -12.37
C ASP A 16 -0.60 4.80 -13.19
N VAL A 17 -1.67 5.28 -12.52
CA VAL A 17 -2.76 6.00 -13.18
C VAL A 17 -2.48 7.50 -13.28
N SER A 18 -3.09 8.16 -14.27
CA SER A 18 -3.01 9.61 -14.44
C SER A 18 -3.73 10.37 -13.32
N GLU A 19 -3.33 11.62 -13.09
CA GLU A 19 -3.96 12.55 -12.13
C GLU A 19 -5.50 12.60 -12.26
N ASP A 20 -6.05 12.69 -13.48
CA ASP A 20 -7.50 12.69 -13.73
C ASP A 20 -8.22 11.43 -13.20
N VAL A 21 -7.55 10.27 -13.26
CA VAL A 21 -8.10 8.99 -12.80
C VAL A 21 -7.99 8.91 -11.28
N LEU A 22 -6.87 9.39 -10.72
CA LEU A 22 -6.69 9.53 -9.28
C LEU A 22 -7.76 10.45 -8.68
N LEU A 23 -7.99 11.63 -9.27
CA LEU A 23 -9.03 12.59 -8.83
C LEU A 23 -10.43 11.96 -8.81
N LYS A 24 -10.80 11.27 -9.89
CA LYS A 24 -12.09 10.54 -9.96
C LYS A 24 -12.19 9.44 -8.92
N LYS A 25 -11.08 8.77 -8.61
CA LYS A 25 -11.05 7.73 -7.58
C LYS A 25 -11.19 8.33 -6.19
N VAL A 26 -10.48 9.41 -5.88
CA VAL A 26 -10.61 10.14 -4.61
C VAL A 26 -12.06 10.56 -4.41
N ALA A 27 -12.68 11.19 -5.42
CA ALA A 27 -14.10 11.56 -5.36
C ALA A 27 -15.02 10.35 -5.09
N SER A 28 -14.75 9.22 -5.73
CA SER A 28 -15.52 7.99 -5.48
C SER A 28 -15.34 7.43 -4.08
N ILE A 29 -14.12 7.48 -3.52
CA ILE A 29 -13.83 6.96 -2.17
C ILE A 29 -14.50 7.84 -1.11
N THR A 30 -14.41 9.16 -1.27
CA THR A 30 -14.92 10.12 -0.28
C THR A 30 -16.39 10.48 -0.47
N SER A 31 -17.06 9.89 -1.48
CA SER A 31 -18.39 10.31 -1.93
C SER A 31 -18.48 11.81 -2.23
N GLY A 32 -17.36 12.41 -2.65
CA GLY A 32 -17.24 13.83 -2.96
C GLY A 32 -17.67 14.18 -4.38
N ARG A 33 -17.86 15.47 -4.63
CA ARG A 33 -18.07 16.02 -5.96
C ARG A 33 -16.75 16.61 -6.48
N ILE A 34 -16.48 16.46 -7.76
CA ILE A 34 -15.35 17.14 -8.39
C ILE A 34 -15.77 18.55 -8.78
N ASP A 35 -15.02 19.54 -8.32
CA ASP A 35 -15.05 20.91 -8.80
C ASP A 35 -13.66 21.26 -9.33
N GLN A 36 -13.50 21.23 -10.66
CA GLN A 36 -12.21 21.39 -11.35
C GLN A 36 -11.18 20.33 -10.90
N TRP A 37 -10.15 20.71 -10.16
CA TRP A 37 -9.09 19.82 -9.64
C TRP A 37 -9.29 19.44 -8.16
N THR A 38 -10.38 19.91 -7.54
CA THR A 38 -10.67 19.71 -6.13
C THR A 38 -11.84 18.75 -5.96
N VAL A 39 -11.73 17.80 -5.03
CA VAL A 39 -12.85 16.99 -4.56
C VAL A 39 -13.43 17.67 -3.33
N VAL A 40 -14.67 18.15 -3.45
CA VAL A 40 -15.37 18.78 -2.34
C VAL A 40 -16.30 17.77 -1.67
N THR A 41 -16.13 17.61 -0.36
CA THR A 41 -16.92 16.71 0.48
C THR A 41 -17.72 17.51 1.51
N GLU A 42 -18.35 16.84 2.47
CA GLU A 42 -18.94 17.50 3.64
C GLU A 42 -17.94 17.74 4.78
N TRP A 43 -16.70 17.25 4.64
CA TRP A 43 -15.70 17.28 5.70
C TRP A 43 -14.40 18.00 5.32
N SER A 44 -14.17 18.25 4.03
CA SER A 44 -12.94 18.86 3.50
C SER A 44 -13.06 19.18 2.00
N GLU A 45 -12.25 20.14 1.56
CA GLU A 45 -11.80 20.32 0.18
C GLU A 45 -10.47 19.58 -0.03
N ILE A 46 -10.43 18.70 -1.02
CA ILE A 46 -9.33 17.75 -1.22
C ILE A 46 -8.71 18.00 -2.59
N ASP A 47 -7.49 18.52 -2.62
CA ASP A 47 -6.77 18.80 -3.85
C ASP A 47 -5.84 17.64 -4.21
N VAL A 48 -5.92 17.17 -5.45
CA VAL A 48 -4.95 16.21 -6.00
C VAL A 48 -3.93 16.99 -6.81
N VAL A 49 -2.65 16.83 -6.47
CA VAL A 49 -1.57 17.64 -7.01
C VAL A 49 -0.42 16.77 -7.50
N SER A 50 0.11 17.09 -8.68
CA SER A 50 1.39 16.56 -9.16
C SER A 50 2.55 17.01 -8.25
N ASN A 51 3.38 16.07 -7.82
CA ASN A 51 4.52 16.37 -6.96
C ASN A 51 5.72 16.85 -7.79
N ASP A 52 6.11 18.11 -7.65
CA ASP A 52 7.28 18.67 -8.34
C ASP A 52 8.60 18.00 -7.90
N ASP A 53 8.63 17.42 -6.70
CA ASP A 53 9.78 16.65 -6.20
C ASP A 53 9.80 15.21 -6.73
N PHE A 54 8.85 14.79 -7.59
CA PHE A 54 8.78 13.43 -8.12
C PHE A 54 10.13 12.98 -8.69
N ASN A 55 10.61 11.83 -8.21
CA ASN A 55 11.82 11.22 -8.69
C ASN A 55 11.70 9.71 -8.63
N GLU A 56 11.57 9.07 -9.80
CA GLU A 56 11.35 7.62 -9.92
C GLU A 56 12.41 6.81 -9.16
N THR A 57 13.69 7.17 -9.30
CA THR A 57 14.79 6.47 -8.61
C THR A 57 14.69 6.59 -7.10
N LYS A 58 14.50 7.81 -6.58
CA LYS A 58 14.42 8.05 -5.14
C LYS A 58 13.13 7.53 -4.52
N SER A 59 12.07 7.39 -5.30
CA SER A 59 10.76 6.90 -4.84
C SER A 59 10.80 5.47 -4.28
N GLY A 60 11.80 4.68 -4.69
CA GLY A 60 12.04 3.33 -4.19
C GLY A 60 12.94 3.26 -2.94
N GLU A 61 13.50 4.37 -2.48
CA GLU A 61 14.39 4.39 -1.31
C GLU A 61 13.62 4.23 0.00
N VAL A 62 14.20 3.50 0.95
CA VAL A 62 13.62 3.29 2.28
C VAL A 62 14.48 4.06 3.29
N PRO A 63 13.87 4.76 4.28
CA PRO A 63 12.44 4.79 4.59
C PRO A 63 11.66 5.93 3.94
N ASP A 64 12.33 6.91 3.34
CA ASP A 64 11.72 8.20 3.02
C ASP A 64 11.47 8.42 1.51
N GLY A 65 11.54 7.36 0.70
CA GLY A 65 11.27 7.43 -0.75
C GLY A 65 9.86 7.93 -1.08
N PHE A 66 8.90 7.79 -0.15
CA PHE A 66 7.54 8.32 -0.31
C PHE A 66 7.50 9.83 -0.58
N LEU A 67 8.51 10.60 -0.14
CA LEU A 67 8.64 12.03 -0.44
C LEU A 67 8.75 12.33 -1.94
N PHE A 68 9.19 11.34 -2.72
CA PHE A 68 9.40 11.45 -4.17
C PHE A 68 8.31 10.74 -4.97
N TYR A 69 7.14 10.47 -4.38
CA TYR A 69 5.98 9.92 -5.09
C TYR A 69 5.40 10.92 -6.10
N PRO A 70 4.78 10.46 -7.20
CA PRO A 70 4.35 11.32 -8.32
C PRO A 70 3.23 12.29 -7.97
N TYR A 71 2.40 11.96 -6.97
CA TYR A 71 1.26 12.78 -6.58
C TYR A 71 1.23 12.97 -5.07
N TYR A 72 0.56 14.03 -4.63
CA TYR A 72 0.08 14.15 -3.27
C TYR A 72 -1.35 14.69 -3.23
N ILE A 73 -2.05 14.39 -2.15
CA ILE A 73 -3.29 15.02 -1.77
C ILE A 73 -2.99 16.07 -0.71
N ASP A 74 -3.62 17.23 -0.83
CA ASP A 74 -3.58 18.31 0.14
C ASP A 74 -5.01 18.58 0.65
N MET A 75 -5.18 18.63 1.98
CA MET A 75 -6.50 18.81 2.58
C MET A 75 -6.44 19.35 4.02
N GLU A 76 -7.51 20.04 4.41
CA GLU A 76 -7.78 20.49 5.78
C GLU A 76 -9.29 20.38 6.08
N PRO A 77 -9.72 20.27 7.35
CA PRO A 77 -11.14 20.18 7.67
C PRO A 77 -11.88 21.48 7.34
N ASP A 78 -13.13 21.34 6.89
CA ASP A 78 -14.04 22.49 6.82
C ASP A 78 -14.33 23.06 8.23
N LYS A 79 -14.74 24.34 8.28
CA LYS A 79 -14.87 25.13 9.53
C LYS A 79 -15.74 24.49 10.63
N ASP A 80 -16.73 23.69 10.26
CA ASP A 80 -17.71 23.10 11.18
C ASP A 80 -17.52 21.58 11.37
N VAL A 81 -16.37 21.05 10.97
CA VAL A 81 -16.06 19.61 11.05
C VAL A 81 -15.31 19.32 12.34
N PHE A 82 -15.82 18.34 13.10
CA PHE A 82 -15.15 17.86 14.31
C PHE A 82 -13.86 17.10 13.97
N CYS A 83 -12.81 17.29 14.77
CA CYS A 83 -11.50 16.62 14.58
C CYS A 83 -11.66 15.12 14.37
N GLU A 84 -12.44 14.45 15.23
CA GLU A 84 -12.61 13.00 15.20
C GLU A 84 -13.27 12.51 13.91
N LYS A 85 -14.23 13.29 13.39
CA LYS A 85 -14.86 13.00 12.09
C LYS A 85 -13.83 13.13 10.98
N TYR A 86 -13.10 14.25 10.94
CA TYR A 86 -12.08 14.50 9.93
C TYR A 86 -11.01 13.40 9.91
N ILE A 87 -10.42 13.05 11.07
CA ILE A 87 -9.40 12.01 11.19
C ILE A 87 -9.95 10.65 10.72
N SER A 88 -11.20 10.33 11.09
CA SER A 88 -11.87 9.11 10.63
C SER A 88 -12.02 9.08 9.11
N GLU A 89 -12.42 10.18 8.48
CA GLU A 89 -12.58 10.27 7.03
C GLU A 89 -11.24 10.22 6.27
N VAL A 90 -10.20 10.88 6.78
CA VAL A 90 -8.81 10.75 6.26
C VAL A 90 -8.36 9.29 6.33
N GLY A 91 -8.64 8.60 7.45
CA GLY A 91 -8.34 7.18 7.60
C GLY A 91 -9.09 6.29 6.61
N SER A 92 -10.36 6.59 6.32
CA SER A 92 -11.14 5.90 5.29
C SER A 92 -10.58 6.13 3.89
N LEU A 93 -10.17 7.37 3.57
CA LEU A 93 -9.53 7.69 2.30
C LEU A 93 -8.22 6.91 2.11
N LEU A 94 -7.33 6.88 3.10
CA LEU A 94 -6.09 6.10 3.06
C LEU A 94 -6.35 4.62 2.77
N LYS A 95 -7.29 4.01 3.49
CA LYS A 95 -7.68 2.61 3.25
C LYS A 95 -8.21 2.42 1.83
N GLY A 96 -9.08 3.30 1.36
CA GLY A 96 -9.62 3.24 0.01
C GLY A 96 -8.54 3.34 -1.08
N LEU A 97 -7.49 4.12 -0.85
CA LEU A 97 -6.33 4.20 -1.76
C LEU A 97 -5.53 2.89 -1.75
N TRP A 98 -5.25 2.31 -0.58
CA TRP A 98 -4.57 1.02 -0.47
C TRP A 98 -5.40 -0.13 -1.04
N GLU A 99 -6.72 -0.07 -0.97
CA GLU A 99 -7.65 -1.00 -1.63
C GLU A 99 -7.54 -0.98 -3.15
N GLN A 100 -7.05 0.11 -3.75
CA GLN A 100 -6.70 0.16 -5.18
C GLN A 100 -5.34 -0.48 -5.49
N GLY A 101 -4.58 -0.89 -4.47
CA GLY A 101 -3.20 -1.36 -4.62
C GLY A 101 -2.17 -0.24 -4.71
N TRP A 102 -2.56 1.00 -4.43
CA TRP A 102 -1.66 2.16 -4.49
C TRP A 102 -0.88 2.33 -3.20
N LYS A 103 0.35 2.84 -3.30
CA LYS A 103 1.11 3.21 -2.09
C LYS A 103 0.67 4.61 -1.68
N ALA A 104 0.25 4.78 -0.44
CA ALA A 104 -0.14 6.07 0.11
C ALA A 104 0.43 6.25 1.52
N VAL A 105 1.03 7.41 1.80
CA VAL A 105 1.61 7.75 3.10
C VAL A 105 1.10 9.12 3.54
N ALA A 106 0.45 9.19 4.71
CA ALA A 106 0.06 10.46 5.32
C ALA A 106 1.22 11.11 6.08
N ALA A 107 1.30 12.42 5.97
CA ALA A 107 2.19 13.31 6.73
C ALA A 107 1.33 14.44 7.32
N CYS A 108 1.14 14.41 8.64
CA CYS A 108 0.31 15.34 9.42
C CYS A 108 0.75 15.34 10.89
N ASP A 109 -0.03 15.90 11.83
CA ASP A 109 0.31 15.83 13.26
C ASP A 109 -0.36 14.64 13.97
N PHE A 110 -1.22 13.90 13.27
CA PHE A 110 -2.10 12.87 13.82
C PHE A 110 -1.94 11.51 13.14
N GLU A 111 -0.80 11.21 12.49
CA GLU A 111 -0.61 9.92 11.79
C GLU A 111 -0.76 8.72 12.72
N HIS A 112 -0.41 8.90 14.00
CA HIS A 112 -0.56 7.87 15.03
C HIS A 112 -2.02 7.46 15.29
N GLU A 113 -2.98 8.29 14.92
CA GLU A 113 -4.42 8.02 14.99
C GLU A 113 -4.95 7.38 13.69
N LEU A 114 -4.19 7.48 12.60
CA LEU A 114 -4.54 6.92 11.30
C LEU A 114 -4.24 5.42 11.22
N PRO A 115 -4.97 4.68 10.36
CA PRO A 115 -4.67 3.29 10.06
C PRO A 115 -3.19 3.10 9.70
N GLU A 116 -2.58 2.02 10.19
CA GLU A 116 -1.18 1.67 9.90
C GLU A 116 -0.20 2.85 10.15
N LYS A 117 -0.52 3.72 11.11
CA LYS A 117 0.24 4.93 11.44
C LYS A 117 0.47 5.85 10.23
N GLY A 118 -0.56 5.99 9.38
CA GLY A 118 -0.49 6.76 8.15
C GLY A 118 0.28 6.07 7.02
N GLY A 119 0.62 4.79 7.15
CA GLY A 119 1.33 4.02 6.12
C GLY A 119 2.85 4.17 6.13
N TYR A 120 3.43 4.98 7.03
CA TYR A 120 4.88 5.12 7.13
C TYR A 120 5.53 3.80 7.56
N ARG A 121 6.43 3.27 6.72
CA ARG A 121 7.09 1.96 6.89
C ARG A 121 6.14 0.78 6.96
N ALA A 122 4.91 0.91 6.45
CA ALA A 122 4.02 -0.25 6.32
C ALA A 122 4.52 -1.13 5.16
N PRO A 123 5.05 -2.33 5.42
CA PRO A 123 5.50 -3.23 4.35
C PRO A 123 4.28 -3.67 3.54
N ASP A 124 4.32 -3.38 2.24
CA ASP A 124 3.38 -3.85 1.20
C ASP A 124 1.95 -4.14 1.68
N LEU A 125 1.20 -3.07 2.02
CA LEU A 125 -0.23 -3.12 2.35
C LEU A 125 -1.11 -3.79 1.27
N ASN A 126 -0.53 -4.01 0.09
CA ASN A 126 -1.13 -4.69 -1.05
C ASN A 126 -1.30 -6.21 -0.87
N HIS A 127 -0.71 -6.85 0.16
CA HIS A 127 -0.83 -8.30 0.34
C HIS A 127 -2.07 -8.73 1.16
N SER A 128 -2.65 -7.82 1.96
CA SER A 128 -3.79 -8.18 2.84
C SER A 128 -5.13 -8.26 2.09
N LEU A 129 -5.29 -7.47 1.03
CA LEU A 129 -6.56 -7.28 0.30
C LEU A 129 -6.83 -8.29 -0.82
N LYS A 130 -5.83 -9.07 -1.23
CA LYS A 130 -6.01 -10.13 -2.25
C LYS A 130 -6.72 -11.39 -1.75
N SER A 131 -7.06 -11.46 -0.46
CA SER A 131 -7.76 -12.63 0.11
C SER A 131 -9.29 -12.63 -0.09
N SER A 132 -9.89 -11.58 -0.66
CA SER A 132 -11.36 -11.43 -0.75
C SER A 132 -11.97 -11.38 -2.17
N VAL A 133 -11.21 -11.59 -3.24
CA VAL A 133 -11.80 -11.67 -4.60
C VAL A 133 -11.41 -12.99 -5.27
N ILE A 134 -12.27 -13.99 -5.11
CA ILE A 134 -12.29 -15.20 -5.94
C ILE A 134 -13.36 -15.01 -7.02
N GLY A 135 -12.95 -15.12 -8.28
CA GLY A 135 -13.84 -15.50 -9.39
C GLY A 135 -13.91 -14.53 -10.56
N SER A 136 -13.10 -14.78 -11.59
CA SER A 136 -13.59 -15.27 -12.89
C SER A 136 -12.42 -15.40 -13.87
N GLU A 137 -12.35 -16.58 -14.48
CA GLU A 137 -11.32 -17.07 -15.41
C GLU A 137 -11.24 -16.24 -16.70
N GLU A 138 -10.04 -16.11 -17.28
CA GLU A 138 -9.89 -16.30 -18.73
C GLU A 138 -8.51 -16.89 -19.06
N GLU A 139 -8.55 -18.13 -19.55
CA GLU A 139 -7.44 -18.87 -20.14
C GLU A 139 -6.87 -18.14 -21.36
N ARG A 140 -5.54 -18.21 -21.55
CA ARG A 140 -4.96 -18.30 -22.89
C ARG A 140 -3.53 -18.87 -22.89
N GLN A 141 -3.47 -20.12 -23.31
CA GLN A 141 -2.44 -20.86 -24.07
C GLN A 141 -0.96 -20.44 -24.02
N ILE A 142 -0.14 -21.42 -23.58
CA ILE A 142 1.32 -21.55 -23.76
C ILE A 142 1.65 -21.98 -25.21
N PRO A 143 2.85 -21.68 -25.73
CA PRO A 143 3.64 -22.75 -26.34
C PRO A 143 5.04 -22.87 -25.73
N GLU A 144 5.40 -24.11 -25.46
CA GLU A 144 6.71 -24.57 -24.97
C GLU A 144 7.77 -24.41 -26.06
N ASP A 145 8.98 -24.00 -25.68
CA ASP A 145 10.19 -24.33 -26.43
C ASP A 145 11.33 -24.67 -25.47
N HIS A 146 12.16 -25.61 -25.92
CA HIS A 146 13.04 -26.48 -25.16
C HIS A 146 14.37 -25.86 -24.74
N SER A 147 14.96 -26.51 -23.71
CA SER A 147 16.39 -26.61 -23.36
C SER A 147 17.14 -25.33 -22.94
N ASP A 148 17.60 -25.27 -21.69
CA ASP A 148 18.90 -25.82 -21.31
C ASP A 148 19.20 -25.60 -19.82
N THR A 149 20.02 -26.51 -19.29
CA THR A 149 20.54 -26.59 -17.93
C THR A 149 21.08 -25.27 -17.37
N ASN A 150 20.63 -24.87 -16.17
CA ASN A 150 21.51 -24.17 -15.23
C ASN A 150 21.06 -24.39 -13.77
N THR A 151 21.90 -25.06 -13.01
CA THR A 151 21.88 -25.14 -11.55
C THR A 151 22.16 -23.76 -10.96
N GLY A 152 21.18 -22.86 -11.02
CA GLY A 152 21.22 -21.58 -10.33
C GLY A 152 20.57 -21.73 -8.96
N LYS A 153 21.35 -21.74 -7.88
CA LYS A 153 20.83 -21.40 -6.54
C LYS A 153 20.19 -20.01 -6.65
N LYS A 154 18.86 -19.96 -6.80
CA LYS A 154 18.11 -18.72 -6.75
C LYS A 154 18.16 -18.25 -5.30
N ALA A 155 18.96 -17.23 -5.04
CA ALA A 155 18.94 -16.55 -3.75
C ALA A 155 17.58 -15.86 -3.63
N PHE A 156 16.68 -16.46 -2.85
CA PHE A 156 15.49 -15.77 -2.40
C PHE A 156 15.95 -14.74 -1.38
N LEU A 157 15.70 -13.46 -1.66
CA LEU A 157 15.80 -12.40 -0.66
C LEU A 157 14.67 -12.66 0.34
N VAL A 158 15.01 -13.27 1.46
CA VAL A 158 14.12 -13.47 2.59
C VAL A 158 14.10 -12.15 3.36
N ASP A 159 12.93 -11.51 3.45
CA ASP A 159 12.70 -10.34 4.30
C ASP A 159 13.22 -10.62 5.72
N GLU A 160 13.90 -9.66 6.35
CA GLU A 160 14.50 -9.78 7.68
C GLU A 160 13.48 -10.23 8.74
N LEU A 161 12.21 -9.84 8.57
CA LEU A 161 11.10 -10.28 9.42
C LEU A 161 10.76 -11.78 9.22
N LEU A 162 10.81 -12.25 7.96
CA LEU A 162 10.58 -13.66 7.64
C LEU A 162 11.76 -14.53 8.08
N ALA A 163 12.99 -14.03 7.97
CA ALA A 163 14.18 -14.69 8.47
C ALA A 163 14.14 -14.87 10.00
N GLY A 164 13.67 -13.84 10.72
CA GLY A 164 13.46 -13.90 12.17
C GLY A 164 12.47 -14.99 12.58
N ARG A 165 11.29 -15.02 11.94
CA ARG A 165 10.27 -16.04 12.21
C ARG A 165 10.70 -17.46 11.82
N LEU A 166 11.43 -17.60 10.72
CA LEU A 166 11.98 -18.90 10.31
C LEU A 166 12.99 -19.44 11.33
N THR A 167 13.81 -18.55 11.91
CA THR A 167 14.79 -18.91 12.94
C THR A 167 14.09 -19.38 14.22
N GLU A 168 13.06 -18.64 14.66
CA GLU A 168 12.27 -18.99 15.85
C GLU A 168 11.55 -20.35 15.70
N ILE A 169 10.99 -20.64 14.52
CA ILE A 169 10.32 -21.92 14.24
C ILE A 169 11.35 -23.06 14.12
N ALA A 170 12.53 -22.80 13.53
CA ALA A 170 13.60 -23.77 13.40
C ALA A 170 14.15 -24.22 14.76
N GLU A 171 14.35 -23.27 15.69
CA GLU A 171 14.79 -23.56 17.06
C GLU A 171 13.74 -24.39 17.82
N SER A 172 12.46 -24.04 17.68
CA SER A 172 11.35 -24.76 18.31
C SER A 172 11.23 -26.21 17.80
N LYS A 173 11.50 -26.44 16.51
CA LYS A 173 11.37 -27.75 15.86
C LYS A 173 12.66 -28.57 15.81
N GLN A 174 13.79 -28.05 16.30
CA GLN A 174 15.14 -28.63 16.16
C GLN A 174 15.48 -29.02 14.71
N THR A 175 14.98 -28.24 13.75
CA THR A 175 15.21 -28.48 12.31
C THR A 175 15.79 -27.23 11.69
N PRO A 176 16.86 -27.33 10.90
CA PRO A 176 17.47 -26.16 10.29
C PRO A 176 16.45 -25.43 9.39
N PRO A 177 16.46 -24.08 9.36
CA PRO A 177 15.49 -23.27 8.61
C PRO A 177 15.41 -23.68 7.13
N GLU A 178 16.52 -24.10 6.54
CA GLU A 178 16.62 -24.54 5.15
C GLU A 178 15.79 -25.80 4.88
N ALA A 179 15.72 -26.72 5.86
CA ALA A 179 14.92 -27.93 5.73
C ALA A 179 13.41 -27.65 5.83
N LEU A 180 13.02 -26.61 6.56
CA LEU A 180 11.62 -26.16 6.63
C LEU A 180 11.16 -25.54 5.30
N ILE A 181 12.04 -24.81 4.63
CA ILE A 181 11.77 -24.25 3.30
C ILE A 181 11.58 -25.37 2.29
N GLU A 182 12.45 -26.39 2.29
CA GLU A 182 12.29 -27.55 1.39
C GLU A 182 11.00 -28.35 1.64
N LEU A 183 10.63 -28.56 2.92
CA LEU A 183 9.40 -29.26 3.27
C LEU A 183 8.15 -28.50 2.81
N TRP A 184 8.13 -27.18 3.03
CA TRP A 184 7.03 -26.33 2.60
C TRP A 184 6.89 -26.28 1.07
N LEU A 185 8.03 -26.20 0.35
CA LEU A 185 8.02 -26.25 -1.12
C LEU A 185 7.49 -27.59 -1.64
N LYS A 186 7.86 -28.71 -1.02
CA LYS A 186 7.35 -30.04 -1.40
C LYS A 186 5.85 -30.16 -1.15
N GLU A 187 5.36 -29.68 -0.01
CA GLU A 187 3.93 -29.68 0.32
C GLU A 187 3.12 -28.83 -0.67
N LYS A 188 3.61 -27.63 -1.02
CA LYS A 188 2.96 -26.76 -2.00
C LYS A 188 2.93 -27.33 -3.42
N ILE A 189 3.98 -28.03 -3.84
CA ILE A 189 4.01 -28.70 -5.14
C ILE A 189 3.02 -29.88 -5.17
N LEU A 190 2.88 -30.61 -4.06
CA LEU A 190 1.91 -31.70 -3.92
C LEU A 190 0.46 -31.19 -3.94
N GLU A 191 0.17 -30.06 -3.27
CA GLU A 191 -1.13 -29.41 -3.32
C GLU A 191 -1.51 -28.91 -4.72
N ALA A 192 -0.53 -28.56 -5.55
CA ALA A 192 -0.75 -28.11 -6.93
C ALA A 192 -0.97 -29.27 -7.93
N GLN A 193 -0.76 -30.52 -7.51
CA GLN A 193 -0.88 -31.72 -8.34
C GLN A 193 -2.05 -32.64 -7.93
N ALA A 194 -2.78 -32.31 -6.86
CA ALA A 194 -3.93 -33.05 -6.35
C ALA A 194 -5.26 -32.44 -6.82
#